data_AF-A0A518BM20-F1
#
_entry.id   AF-A0A518BM20-F1
#
_cell.length_a   1.000
_cell.length_b   1.000
_cell.length_c   1.000
_cell.angle_alpha   90.00
_cell.angle_beta   90.00
_cell.angle_gamma   90.00
#
_symmetry.space_group_name_H-M   'P 1'
#
loop_
_entity.id
_entity.type
_entity.pdbx_description
1 polymer ?
#
loop_
_entity_poly.entity_id
_entity_poly.type
_entity_poly.pdbx_seq_one_letter_code
_entity_poly.pdbx_strand_id
1 'polypeptide(L)'
;MDEERAGTERLARFALAALVLIFPLVYLVKVVTGERVPVPQRADPAWIHLVLITVGDWSQPTFEPESPALVQMLQRGVFVGPIYSASDDPGASAASLWTGRYPANSGVQSSSQALPFGAWTLAEGARRSGYRTAAFLQQPFATRQNIGGFDQVIEGESLDVERLSQLADSFLRQHPDQRRLLWLHLERAGRDLADVDALLGAVQATLADTGDEVDTLTMVTGLTGSPRGWMEARCRVPLMMELPTQLSARSRSSSHLSLVDATGLLRLLMRLPNPDAGAGESALQSRGETLWNAVKGVEVFEWVWIEGEFGHVMRRPGLRVQVDPAPPDQVPTRDLRILNGTQASGQSMPHLSPADERGALEAYLSVRKQVYEGATEPIDALGG
;
A
#
# COMPACT_ATOMS: atom_id res chain seq x y z
N MET A 1 28.93 52.74 30.71
CA MET A 1 28.59 51.30 30.53
C MET A 1 27.11 51.02 30.72
N ASP A 2 26.44 51.54 31.75
CA ASP A 2 25.00 51.26 31.95
C ASP A 2 24.07 51.92 30.92
N GLU A 3 24.40 53.13 30.44
CA GLU A 3 23.61 53.78 29.36
C GLU A 3 23.69 53.03 28.02
N GLU A 4 24.83 52.41 27.73
CA GLU A 4 25.06 51.67 26.48
C GLU A 4 24.29 50.34 26.47
N ARG A 5 24.19 49.68 27.64
CA ARG A 5 23.32 48.51 27.86
C ARG A 5 21.83 48.86 27.75
N ALA A 6 21.41 49.98 28.32
CA ALA A 6 20.02 50.43 28.25
C ALA A 6 19.59 50.76 26.80
N GLY A 7 20.51 51.31 26.00
CA GLY A 7 20.29 51.58 24.58
C GLY A 7 20.12 50.30 23.76
N THR A 8 21.01 49.33 23.95
CA THR A 8 20.96 48.03 23.24
C THR A 8 19.71 47.23 23.61
N GLU A 9 19.29 47.23 24.87
CA GLU A 9 18.08 46.52 25.30
C GLU A 9 16.80 47.13 24.70
N ARG A 10 16.70 48.47 24.65
CA ARG A 10 15.56 49.14 24.00
C ARG A 10 15.49 48.82 22.51
N LEU A 11 16.64 48.80 21.83
CA LEU A 11 16.72 48.50 20.41
C LEU A 11 16.31 47.05 20.13
N ALA A 12 16.74 46.11 20.97
CA ALA A 12 16.35 44.70 20.88
C ALA A 12 14.83 44.49 21.08
N ARG A 13 14.24 45.16 22.08
CA ARG A 13 12.78 45.11 22.31
C ARG A 13 11.99 45.68 21.14
N PHE A 14 12.46 46.78 20.54
CA PHE A 14 11.85 47.37 19.36
C PHE A 14 11.94 46.45 18.14
N ALA A 15 13.11 45.85 17.90
CA ALA A 15 13.30 44.90 16.81
C ALA A 15 12.40 43.67 16.96
N LEU A 16 12.26 43.14 18.18
CA LEU A 16 11.36 42.02 18.45
C LEU A 16 9.89 42.39 18.21
N ALA A 17 9.44 43.57 18.69
CA ALA A 17 8.09 44.05 18.45
C ALA A 17 7.80 44.24 16.95
N ALA A 18 8.78 44.77 16.19
CA ALA A 18 8.69 44.89 14.75
C ALA A 18 8.59 43.53 14.06
N LEU A 19 9.38 42.54 14.46
CA LEU A 19 9.32 41.17 13.94
C LEU A 19 7.96 40.51 14.18
N VAL A 20 7.40 40.68 15.38
CA VAL A 20 6.06 40.17 15.75
C VAL A 20 4.95 40.82 14.91
N LEU A 21 5.11 42.08 14.50
CA LEU A 21 4.16 42.79 13.63
C LEU A 21 4.34 42.49 12.15
N ILE A 22 5.59 42.31 11.68
CA ILE A 22 5.88 42.05 10.26
C ILE A 22 5.36 40.67 9.85
N PHE A 23 5.46 39.66 10.71
CA PHE A 23 5.04 38.29 10.37
C PHE A 23 3.56 38.18 9.98
N PRO A 24 2.58 38.66 10.77
CA PRO A 24 1.17 38.63 10.36
C PRO A 24 0.89 39.54 9.16
N LEU A 25 1.64 40.63 8.97
CA LEU A 25 1.49 41.50 7.80
C LEU A 25 1.93 40.80 6.51
N VAL A 26 3.08 40.12 6.54
CA VAL A 26 3.58 39.30 5.42
C VAL A 26 2.62 38.16 5.12
N TYR A 27 2.09 37.51 6.16
CA TYR A 27 1.08 36.46 6.00
C TYR A 27 -0.21 37.01 5.39
N LEU A 28 -0.69 38.18 5.83
CA LEU A 28 -1.87 38.84 5.29
C LEU A 28 -1.68 39.24 3.83
N VAL A 29 -0.53 39.83 3.47
CA VAL A 29 -0.20 40.13 2.07
C VAL A 29 -0.21 38.85 1.25
N LYS A 30 0.43 37.77 1.71
CA LYS A 30 0.43 36.48 1.00
C LYS A 30 -0.99 35.91 0.82
N VAL A 31 -1.87 36.08 1.79
CA VAL A 31 -3.28 35.62 1.71
C VAL A 31 -4.11 36.50 0.76
N VAL A 32 -3.83 37.80 0.68
CA VAL A 32 -4.58 38.76 -0.15
C VAL A 32 -4.08 38.77 -1.59
N THR A 33 -2.76 38.73 -1.81
CA THR A 33 -2.12 38.86 -3.13
C THR A 33 -1.61 37.56 -3.70
N GLY A 34 -1.48 36.50 -2.89
CA GLY A 34 -1.15 35.18 -3.42
C GLY A 34 -2.25 34.73 -4.36
N GLU A 35 -1.89 34.10 -5.47
CA GLU A 35 -2.86 33.32 -6.24
C GLU A 35 -3.63 32.47 -5.24
N ARG A 36 -4.94 32.67 -5.17
CA ARG A 36 -5.80 31.76 -4.46
C ARG A 36 -5.65 30.45 -5.19
N VAL A 37 -4.74 29.59 -4.72
CA VAL A 37 -4.79 28.17 -5.05
C VAL A 37 -6.23 27.81 -4.71
N PRO A 38 -7.07 27.47 -5.71
CA PRO A 38 -8.44 27.13 -5.45
C PRO A 38 -8.39 26.08 -4.36
N VAL A 39 -8.90 26.42 -3.16
CA VAL A 39 -8.98 25.46 -2.06
C VAL A 39 -9.72 24.31 -2.71
N PRO A 40 -9.09 23.11 -2.85
CA PRO A 40 -9.73 22.00 -3.50
C PRO A 40 -11.08 21.88 -2.81
N GLN A 41 -12.17 22.16 -3.53
CA GLN A 41 -13.47 21.89 -2.96
C GLN A 41 -13.40 20.42 -2.61
N ARG A 42 -13.63 20.13 -1.33
CA ARG A 42 -13.68 18.77 -0.84
C ARG A 42 -14.83 18.15 -1.63
N ALA A 43 -14.53 17.55 -2.79
CA ALA A 43 -15.47 16.70 -3.49
C ALA A 43 -15.94 15.75 -2.40
N ASP A 44 -17.24 15.78 -2.10
CA ASP A 44 -17.79 14.82 -1.16
C ASP A 44 -17.39 13.46 -1.75
N PRO A 45 -16.48 12.69 -1.11
CA PRO A 45 -15.80 11.56 -1.76
C PRO A 45 -16.73 10.35 -1.94
N ALA A 46 -18.04 10.58 -2.03
CA ALA A 46 -19.04 9.60 -2.40
C ALA A 46 -18.76 8.97 -3.78
N TRP A 47 -17.98 9.64 -4.63
CA TRP A 47 -17.77 9.28 -6.03
C TRP A 47 -16.29 9.14 -6.39
N ILE A 48 -15.61 8.12 -5.85
CA ILE A 48 -14.22 7.81 -6.25
C ILE A 48 -14.21 6.66 -7.26
N HIS A 49 -13.54 6.87 -8.40
CA HIS A 49 -13.07 5.81 -9.29
C HIS A 49 -11.77 5.22 -8.75
N LEU A 50 -11.55 3.92 -8.97
CA LEU A 50 -10.31 3.24 -8.61
C LEU A 50 -9.63 2.70 -9.86
N VAL A 51 -8.38 3.11 -10.09
CA VAL A 51 -7.48 2.46 -11.03
C VAL A 51 -6.31 1.86 -10.26
N LEU A 52 -6.17 0.55 -10.32
CA LEU A 52 -5.11 -0.20 -9.67
C LEU A 52 -4.21 -0.85 -10.72
N ILE A 53 -2.94 -0.46 -10.74
CA ILE A 53 -1.90 -1.06 -11.57
C ILE A 53 -1.02 -1.93 -10.67
N THR A 54 -0.96 -3.23 -10.93
CA THR A 54 -0.06 -4.14 -10.20
C THR A 54 0.98 -4.74 -11.13
N VAL A 55 2.13 -5.09 -10.54
CA VAL A 55 3.22 -5.78 -11.24
C VAL A 55 3.54 -7.10 -10.54
N GLY A 56 3.72 -8.18 -11.28
CA GLY A 56 4.06 -9.49 -10.71
C GLY A 56 5.42 -9.46 -10.02
N ASP A 57 6.48 -9.16 -10.78
CA ASP A 57 7.87 -9.02 -10.33
C ASP A 57 8.31 -7.55 -10.29
N TRP A 58 8.38 -7.00 -9.08
CA TRP A 58 8.96 -5.67 -8.82
C TRP A 58 10.43 -5.79 -8.40
N SER A 59 11.31 -5.95 -9.38
CA SER A 59 12.74 -6.18 -9.14
C SER A 59 13.50 -5.03 -8.43
N GLN A 60 12.96 -3.80 -8.40
CA GLN A 60 13.62 -2.63 -7.78
C GLN A 60 12.72 -1.89 -6.77
N PRO A 61 12.42 -2.47 -5.59
CA PRO A 61 11.42 -1.91 -4.68
C PRO A 61 11.90 -0.71 -3.85
N THR A 62 13.19 -0.34 -3.92
CA THR A 62 13.80 0.70 -3.09
C THR A 62 14.17 1.97 -3.86
N PHE A 63 13.95 2.02 -5.17
CA PHE A 63 14.38 3.16 -5.99
C PHE A 63 13.26 4.19 -6.12
N GLU A 64 13.62 5.47 -5.99
CA GLU A 64 12.74 6.55 -6.42
C GLU A 64 12.64 6.46 -7.94
N PRO A 65 11.46 6.18 -8.51
CA PRO A 65 11.35 6.03 -9.95
C PRO A 65 11.79 7.34 -10.63
N GLU A 66 12.67 7.24 -11.61
CA GLU A 66 13.08 8.37 -12.47
C GLU A 66 12.15 8.53 -13.68
N SER A 67 11.28 7.56 -13.91
CA SER A 67 10.38 7.50 -15.05
C SER A 67 9.33 8.63 -14.98
N PRO A 68 9.07 9.37 -16.08
CA PRO A 68 8.32 10.62 -16.02
C PRO A 68 6.90 10.53 -15.43
N ALA A 69 6.10 9.52 -15.79
CA ALA A 69 4.73 9.39 -15.30
C ALA A 69 4.71 9.02 -13.82
N LEU A 70 5.62 8.15 -13.39
CA LEU A 70 5.79 7.81 -11.96
C LEU A 70 6.28 9.01 -11.14
N VAL A 71 7.21 9.81 -11.65
CA VAL A 71 7.65 11.06 -11.00
C VAL A 71 6.48 12.02 -10.85
N GLN A 72 5.68 12.21 -11.90
CA GLN A 72 4.49 13.07 -11.84
C GLN A 72 3.46 12.56 -10.83
N MET A 73 3.19 11.26 -10.81
CA MET A 73 2.31 10.62 -9.82
C MET A 73 2.82 10.89 -8.39
N LEU A 74 4.11 10.72 -8.13
CA LEU A 74 4.69 11.00 -6.81
C LEU A 74 4.68 12.49 -6.44
N GLN A 75 4.78 13.37 -7.42
CA GLN A 75 4.67 14.81 -7.18
C GLN A 75 3.26 15.25 -6.76
N ARG A 76 2.23 14.52 -7.20
CA ARG A 76 0.81 14.78 -6.90
C ARG A 76 0.25 13.90 -5.79
N GLY A 77 0.92 12.80 -5.50
CA GLY A 77 0.46 11.72 -4.63
C GLY A 77 1.36 11.46 -3.42
N VAL A 78 1.28 10.24 -2.93
CA VAL A 78 1.95 9.73 -1.74
C VAL A 78 2.75 8.48 -2.08
N PHE A 79 3.95 8.39 -1.51
CA PHE A 79 4.72 7.15 -1.45
C PHE A 79 4.66 6.58 -0.03
N VAL A 80 4.18 5.35 0.12
CA VAL A 80 4.21 4.63 1.40
C VAL A 80 5.18 3.46 1.24
N GLY A 81 6.18 3.38 2.12
CA GLY A 81 7.09 2.24 2.11
C GLY A 81 8.11 2.22 3.25
N PRO A 82 8.57 1.03 3.68
CA PRO A 82 8.39 -0.25 2.98
C PRO A 82 7.02 -0.89 3.19
N ILE A 83 6.39 -1.29 2.07
CA ILE A 83 5.23 -2.20 2.08
C ILE A 83 5.72 -3.60 1.76
N TYR A 84 5.08 -4.60 2.36
CA TYR A 84 5.36 -6.00 2.07
C TYR A 84 4.12 -6.69 1.51
N SER A 85 4.30 -7.44 0.43
CA SER A 85 3.32 -8.42 -0.03
C SER A 85 3.10 -9.49 1.03
N ALA A 86 1.90 -10.05 1.04
CA ALA A 86 1.54 -11.12 1.96
C ALA A 86 2.27 -12.43 1.65
N SER A 87 2.76 -12.57 0.40
CA SER A 87 3.50 -13.73 -0.08
C SER A 87 4.53 -13.38 -1.14
N ASP A 88 5.53 -14.26 -1.31
CA ASP A 88 6.49 -14.26 -2.42
C ASP A 88 5.96 -14.99 -3.67
N ASP A 89 4.74 -15.54 -3.60
CA ASP A 89 3.95 -16.00 -4.74
C ASP A 89 2.97 -14.89 -5.19
N PRO A 90 2.97 -14.51 -6.48
CA PRO A 90 2.16 -13.40 -6.96
C PRO A 90 0.65 -13.67 -6.93
N GLY A 91 0.22 -14.92 -7.12
CA GLY A 91 -1.20 -15.31 -7.05
C GLY A 91 -1.75 -15.24 -5.63
N ALA A 92 -1.00 -15.74 -4.65
CA ALA A 92 -1.32 -15.61 -3.23
C ALA A 92 -1.35 -14.15 -2.79
N SER A 93 -0.36 -13.36 -3.22
CA SER A 93 -0.30 -11.92 -2.95
C SER A 93 -1.48 -11.16 -3.57
N ALA A 94 -1.86 -11.48 -4.81
CA ALA A 94 -3.05 -10.91 -5.45
C ALA A 94 -4.33 -11.27 -4.67
N ALA A 95 -4.51 -12.54 -4.31
CA ALA A 95 -5.64 -12.98 -3.50
C ALA A 95 -5.70 -12.21 -2.16
N SER A 96 -4.56 -11.99 -1.51
CA SER A 96 -4.46 -11.19 -0.29
C SER A 96 -4.81 -9.72 -0.49
N LEU A 97 -4.36 -9.09 -1.57
CA LEU A 97 -4.71 -7.71 -1.93
C LEU A 97 -6.22 -7.55 -2.18
N TRP A 98 -6.85 -8.54 -2.81
CA TRP A 98 -8.28 -8.47 -3.14
C TRP A 98 -9.19 -8.88 -1.99
N THR A 99 -8.73 -9.73 -1.07
CA THR A 99 -9.55 -10.22 0.05
C THR A 99 -9.26 -9.52 1.37
N GLY A 100 -8.14 -8.81 1.51
CA GLY A 100 -7.71 -8.22 2.77
C GLY A 100 -7.37 -9.27 3.83
N ARG A 101 -6.89 -10.45 3.41
CA ARG A 101 -6.56 -11.60 4.26
C ARG A 101 -5.21 -12.19 3.87
N TYR A 102 -4.46 -12.70 4.83
CA TYR A 102 -3.22 -13.43 4.56
C TYR A 102 -3.49 -14.77 3.88
N PRO A 103 -2.50 -15.37 3.18
CA PRO A 103 -2.70 -16.60 2.40
C PRO A 103 -3.32 -17.76 3.20
N ALA A 104 -2.89 -17.97 4.45
CA ALA A 104 -3.48 -18.94 5.36
C ALA A 104 -4.99 -18.77 5.59
N ASN A 105 -5.52 -17.54 5.53
CA ASN A 105 -6.94 -17.23 5.75
C ASN A 105 -7.74 -17.05 4.47
N SER A 106 -7.10 -16.67 3.36
CA SER A 106 -7.76 -16.64 2.06
C SER A 106 -7.92 -18.05 1.48
N GLY A 107 -7.11 -19.00 1.94
CA GLY A 107 -7.02 -20.36 1.39
C GLY A 107 -6.19 -20.44 0.11
N VAL A 108 -5.51 -19.35 -0.27
CA VAL A 108 -4.68 -19.27 -1.49
C VAL A 108 -3.24 -18.97 -1.10
N GLN A 109 -2.44 -20.02 -0.98
CA GLN A 109 -1.02 -20.01 -0.63
C GLN A 109 -0.09 -20.04 -1.85
N SER A 110 -0.63 -20.30 -3.03
CA SER A 110 0.14 -20.29 -4.27
C SER A 110 -0.72 -19.97 -5.48
N SER A 111 -0.07 -19.68 -6.60
CA SER A 111 -0.71 -19.36 -7.88
C SER A 111 -1.53 -20.53 -8.47
N SER A 112 -1.40 -21.75 -7.94
CA SER A 112 -2.18 -22.92 -8.38
C SER A 112 -3.47 -23.14 -7.58
N GLN A 113 -3.65 -22.44 -6.47
CA GLN A 113 -4.84 -22.53 -5.63
C GLN A 113 -5.87 -21.47 -6.01
N ALA A 114 -7.14 -21.74 -5.75
CA ALA A 114 -8.23 -20.83 -6.02
C ALA A 114 -8.91 -20.42 -4.71
N LEU A 115 -9.42 -19.19 -4.69
CA LEU A 115 -10.27 -18.72 -3.60
C LEU A 115 -11.49 -19.62 -3.47
N PRO A 116 -11.92 -19.92 -2.22
CA PRO A 116 -13.17 -20.59 -1.98
C PRO A 116 -14.33 -19.94 -2.73
N PHE A 117 -15.25 -20.75 -3.24
CA PHE A 117 -16.41 -20.22 -3.94
C PHE A 117 -17.21 -19.28 -3.02
N GLY A 118 -17.53 -18.09 -3.52
CA GLY A 118 -18.27 -17.08 -2.78
C GLY A 118 -17.42 -16.22 -1.84
N ALA A 119 -16.11 -16.47 -1.75
CA ALA A 119 -15.20 -15.65 -0.95
C ALA A 119 -15.36 -14.17 -1.27
N TRP A 120 -15.53 -13.33 -0.25
CA TRP A 120 -15.63 -11.89 -0.47
C TRP A 120 -14.33 -11.31 -1.01
N THR A 121 -14.45 -10.44 -2.04
CA THR A 121 -13.36 -9.62 -2.57
C THR A 121 -13.76 -8.14 -2.61
N LEU A 122 -12.77 -7.26 -2.64
CA LEU A 122 -12.98 -5.82 -2.84
C LEU A 122 -13.75 -5.53 -4.14
N ALA A 123 -13.46 -6.27 -5.22
CA ALA A 123 -14.17 -6.15 -6.48
C ALA A 123 -15.64 -6.55 -6.35
N GLU A 124 -15.95 -7.61 -5.59
CA GLU A 124 -17.33 -8.01 -5.32
C GLU A 124 -18.08 -6.96 -4.50
N GLY A 125 -17.42 -6.41 -3.46
CA GLY A 125 -17.96 -5.29 -2.68
C GLY A 125 -18.23 -4.06 -3.54
N ALA A 126 -17.32 -3.72 -4.45
CA ALA A 126 -17.48 -2.61 -5.39
C ALA A 126 -18.65 -2.85 -6.35
N ARG A 127 -18.71 -4.03 -6.99
CA ARG A 127 -19.78 -4.40 -7.91
C ARG A 127 -21.16 -4.35 -7.25
N ARG A 128 -21.30 -4.90 -6.03
CA ARG A 128 -22.54 -4.82 -5.23
C ARG A 128 -22.92 -3.39 -4.87
N SER A 129 -21.93 -2.51 -4.77
CA SER A 129 -22.13 -1.08 -4.55
C SER A 129 -22.39 -0.31 -5.86
N GLY A 130 -22.57 -1.00 -6.99
CA GLY A 130 -22.91 -0.38 -8.28
C GLY A 130 -21.71 0.17 -9.06
N TYR A 131 -20.49 -0.26 -8.73
CA TYR A 131 -19.33 0.00 -9.60
C TYR A 131 -19.39 -0.88 -10.85
N ARG A 132 -18.87 -0.35 -11.96
CA ARG A 132 -18.38 -1.17 -13.08
C ARG A 132 -16.99 -1.65 -12.75
N THR A 133 -16.77 -2.95 -12.89
CA THR A 133 -15.52 -3.59 -12.48
C THR A 133 -14.88 -4.30 -13.67
N ALA A 134 -13.59 -4.02 -13.93
CA ALA A 134 -12.83 -4.70 -14.97
C ALA A 134 -11.44 -5.11 -14.48
N ALA A 135 -10.94 -6.23 -15.01
CA ALA A 135 -9.59 -6.75 -14.79
C ALA A 135 -8.96 -7.11 -16.14
N PHE A 136 -7.83 -6.47 -16.47
CA PHE A 136 -7.04 -6.75 -17.67
C PHE A 136 -5.62 -7.16 -17.28
N LEU A 137 -5.29 -8.44 -17.42
CA LEU A 137 -4.14 -9.04 -16.75
C LEU A 137 -3.25 -9.85 -17.70
N GLN A 138 -1.95 -9.58 -17.71
CA GLN A 138 -0.96 -10.38 -18.46
C GLN A 138 -0.88 -11.85 -18.01
N GLN A 139 -1.37 -12.16 -16.81
CA GLN A 139 -1.44 -13.51 -16.29
C GLN A 139 -2.87 -13.82 -15.83
N PRO A 140 -3.31 -15.09 -15.90
CA PRO A 140 -4.68 -15.45 -15.62
C PRO A 140 -4.97 -15.51 -14.11
N PHE A 141 -4.79 -14.41 -13.38
CA PHE A 141 -4.94 -14.41 -11.93
C PHE A 141 -6.40 -14.46 -11.49
N ALA A 142 -7.25 -13.60 -12.05
CA ALA A 142 -8.64 -13.54 -11.61
C ALA A 142 -9.38 -14.84 -11.93
N THR A 143 -9.16 -15.44 -13.11
CA THR A 143 -9.78 -16.74 -13.42
C THR A 143 -9.16 -17.89 -12.64
N ARG A 144 -7.82 -18.02 -12.61
CA ARG A 144 -7.13 -19.16 -11.97
C ARG A 144 -7.31 -19.15 -10.45
N GLN A 145 -7.19 -17.99 -9.80
CA GLN A 145 -7.42 -17.87 -8.37
C GLN A 145 -8.90 -17.63 -8.01
N ASN A 146 -9.82 -17.65 -8.99
CA ASN A 146 -11.25 -17.40 -8.74
C ASN A 146 -11.51 -16.07 -7.99
N ILE A 147 -10.77 -15.00 -8.35
CA ILE A 147 -10.97 -13.65 -7.81
C ILE A 147 -12.20 -13.06 -8.49
N GLY A 148 -13.35 -13.23 -7.84
CA GLY A 148 -14.64 -12.76 -8.33
C GLY A 148 -14.86 -11.26 -8.20
N GLY A 149 -16.00 -10.80 -8.73
CA GLY A 149 -16.48 -9.41 -8.58
C GLY A 149 -16.20 -8.50 -9.77
N PHE A 150 -15.58 -9.01 -10.83
CA PHE A 150 -15.35 -8.28 -12.08
C PHE A 150 -16.47 -8.54 -13.10
N ASP A 151 -17.01 -7.47 -13.71
CA ASP A 151 -17.97 -7.54 -14.81
C ASP A 151 -17.27 -7.97 -16.12
N GLN A 152 -16.02 -7.54 -16.29
CA GLN A 152 -15.18 -7.87 -17.44
C GLN A 152 -13.81 -8.37 -16.99
N VAL A 153 -13.41 -9.53 -17.52
CA VAL A 153 -12.08 -10.11 -17.28
C VAL A 153 -11.46 -10.45 -18.64
N ILE A 154 -10.29 -9.89 -18.93
CA ILE A 154 -9.48 -10.24 -20.11
C ILE A 154 -8.09 -10.57 -19.61
N GLU A 155 -7.64 -11.79 -19.86
CA GLU A 155 -6.36 -12.27 -19.37
C GLU A 155 -5.58 -12.98 -20.47
N GLY A 156 -4.26 -12.86 -20.43
CA GLY A 156 -3.37 -13.63 -21.30
C GLY A 156 -2.01 -13.00 -21.49
N GLU A 157 -1.00 -13.85 -21.67
CA GLU A 157 0.41 -13.46 -21.85
C GLU A 157 0.63 -12.56 -23.08
N SER A 158 -0.30 -12.56 -24.03
CA SER A 158 -0.26 -11.70 -25.21
C SER A 158 -0.73 -10.25 -24.96
N LEU A 159 -1.18 -9.91 -23.75
CA LEU A 159 -1.62 -8.55 -23.42
C LEU A 159 -0.41 -7.65 -23.11
N ASP A 160 0.25 -7.12 -24.12
CA ASP A 160 1.31 -6.13 -23.92
C ASP A 160 0.79 -4.79 -23.34
N VAL A 161 1.70 -3.87 -23.05
CA VAL A 161 1.39 -2.55 -22.50
C VAL A 161 0.44 -1.78 -23.41
N GLU A 162 0.67 -1.81 -24.73
CA GLU A 162 -0.18 -1.11 -25.71
C GLU A 162 -1.61 -1.64 -25.63
N ARG A 163 -1.79 -2.96 -25.62
CA ARG A 163 -3.10 -3.57 -25.54
C ARG A 163 -3.80 -3.30 -24.22
N LEU A 164 -3.07 -3.34 -23.09
CA LEU A 164 -3.60 -2.97 -21.78
C LEU A 164 -4.05 -1.50 -21.75
N SER A 165 -3.27 -0.58 -22.33
CA SER A 165 -3.63 0.84 -22.45
C SER A 165 -4.90 1.03 -23.27
N GLN A 166 -5.04 0.34 -24.42
CA GLN A 166 -6.25 0.41 -25.25
C GLN A 166 -7.50 -0.11 -24.51
N LEU A 167 -7.35 -1.21 -23.76
CA LEU A 167 -8.45 -1.77 -22.97
C LEU A 167 -8.86 -0.82 -21.83
N ALA A 168 -7.88 -0.21 -21.16
CA ALA A 168 -8.11 0.79 -20.12
C ALA A 168 -8.85 2.01 -20.69
N ASP A 169 -8.37 2.59 -21.79
CA ASP A 169 -9.02 3.72 -22.47
C ASP A 169 -10.48 3.42 -22.82
N SER A 170 -10.71 2.28 -23.48
CA SER A 170 -12.04 1.83 -23.86
C SER A 170 -12.96 1.66 -22.65
N PHE A 171 -12.50 1.02 -21.57
CA PHE A 171 -13.31 0.80 -20.38
C PHE A 171 -13.65 2.12 -19.66
N LEU A 172 -12.66 3.01 -19.51
CA LEU A 172 -12.85 4.30 -18.87
C LEU A 172 -13.85 5.17 -19.65
N ARG A 173 -13.80 5.19 -20.99
CA ARG A 173 -14.73 6.00 -21.81
C ARG A 173 -16.14 5.43 -21.94
N GLN A 174 -16.33 4.11 -21.79
CA GLN A 174 -17.66 3.48 -21.94
C GLN A 174 -18.60 3.74 -20.77
N HIS A 175 -18.07 4.14 -19.61
CA HIS A 175 -18.84 4.25 -18.37
C HIS A 175 -18.64 5.61 -17.66
N PRO A 176 -18.85 6.75 -18.35
CA PRO A 176 -18.58 8.08 -17.78
C PRO A 176 -19.47 8.39 -16.57
N ASP A 177 -20.73 7.92 -16.58
CA ASP A 177 -21.70 8.21 -15.53
C ASP A 177 -21.70 7.16 -14.39
N GLN A 178 -20.72 6.25 -14.37
CA GLN A 178 -20.67 5.15 -13.39
C GLN A 178 -19.34 5.13 -12.67
N ARG A 179 -19.38 4.78 -11.39
CA ARG A 179 -18.16 4.52 -10.62
C ARG A 179 -17.44 3.31 -11.22
N ARG A 180 -16.12 3.39 -11.33
CA ARG A 180 -15.29 2.43 -12.06
C ARG A 180 -14.24 1.88 -11.11
N LEU A 181 -14.02 0.58 -11.16
CA LEU A 181 -12.88 -0.09 -10.56
C LEU A 181 -12.20 -0.85 -11.70
N LEU A 182 -10.97 -0.46 -11.99
CA LEU A 182 -10.16 -1.04 -13.04
C LEU A 182 -8.88 -1.62 -12.43
N TRP A 183 -8.63 -2.91 -12.66
CA TRP A 183 -7.38 -3.57 -12.33
C TRP A 183 -6.60 -3.85 -13.61
N LEU A 184 -5.41 -3.29 -13.69
CA LEU A 184 -4.43 -3.56 -14.75
C LEU A 184 -3.26 -4.31 -14.14
N HIS A 185 -2.82 -5.39 -14.79
CA HIS A 185 -1.71 -6.18 -14.28
C HIS A 185 -0.67 -6.48 -15.35
N LEU A 186 0.57 -6.16 -15.01
CA LEU A 186 1.77 -6.51 -15.76
C LEU A 186 2.50 -7.66 -15.05
N GLU A 187 2.96 -8.66 -15.78
CA GLU A 187 3.78 -9.73 -15.17
C GLU A 187 5.09 -9.16 -14.62
N ARG A 188 5.69 -8.21 -15.34
CA ARG A 188 6.99 -7.61 -15.02
C ARG A 188 6.93 -6.11 -15.22
N ALA A 189 7.76 -5.36 -14.49
CA ALA A 189 7.76 -3.91 -14.56
C ALA A 189 8.39 -3.33 -15.86
N GLY A 190 9.01 -4.19 -16.68
CA GLY A 190 9.97 -3.78 -17.70
C GLY A 190 11.34 -3.40 -17.10
N ARG A 191 12.30 -3.09 -17.98
CA ARG A 191 13.59 -2.53 -17.54
C ARG A 191 13.34 -1.11 -17.02
N ASP A 192 13.90 -0.78 -15.86
CA ASP A 192 13.79 0.56 -15.25
C ASP A 192 12.34 1.07 -15.14
N LEU A 193 11.39 0.14 -14.90
CA LEU A 193 9.97 0.41 -14.75
C LEU A 193 9.29 0.99 -16.02
N ALA A 194 9.89 0.84 -17.21
CA ALA A 194 9.41 1.44 -18.44
C ALA A 194 7.97 1.01 -18.82
N ASP A 195 7.62 -0.25 -18.62
CA ASP A 195 6.29 -0.77 -18.97
C ASP A 195 5.21 -0.22 -18.03
N VAL A 196 5.55 -0.09 -16.74
CA VAL A 196 4.67 0.52 -15.73
C VAL A 196 4.47 2.01 -16.02
N ASP A 197 5.55 2.72 -16.35
CA ASP A 197 5.51 4.15 -16.65
C ASP A 197 4.68 4.44 -17.90
N ALA A 198 4.87 3.67 -18.97
CA ALA A 198 4.09 3.79 -20.20
C ALA A 198 2.60 3.51 -19.96
N LEU A 199 2.28 2.44 -19.22
CA LEU A 199 0.90 2.11 -18.88
C LEU A 199 0.24 3.20 -18.02
N LEU A 200 0.94 3.67 -16.99
CA LEU A 200 0.48 4.74 -16.11
C LEU A 200 0.25 6.04 -16.89
N GLY A 201 1.20 6.43 -17.76
CA GLY A 201 1.08 7.62 -18.59
C GLY A 201 -0.14 7.58 -19.51
N ALA A 202 -0.42 6.43 -20.13
CA ALA A 202 -1.60 6.25 -20.98
C ALA A 202 -2.92 6.33 -20.18
N VAL A 203 -2.95 5.74 -18.98
CA VAL A 203 -4.11 5.83 -18.08
C VAL A 203 -4.32 7.28 -17.64
N GLN A 204 -3.27 7.98 -17.21
CA GLN A 204 -3.34 9.38 -16.79
C GLN A 204 -3.80 10.30 -17.92
N ALA A 205 -3.32 10.08 -19.14
CA ALA A 205 -3.79 10.82 -20.31
C ALA A 205 -5.29 10.59 -20.57
N THR A 206 -5.75 9.34 -20.44
CA THR A 206 -7.18 9.01 -20.57
C THR A 206 -8.02 9.72 -19.50
N LEU A 207 -7.59 9.68 -18.24
CA LEU A 207 -8.30 10.33 -17.13
C LEU A 207 -8.35 11.86 -17.27
N ALA A 208 -7.27 12.47 -17.79
CA ALA A 208 -7.24 13.89 -18.09
C ALA A 208 -8.21 14.24 -19.24
N ASP A 209 -8.21 13.43 -20.32
CA ASP A 209 -9.12 13.60 -21.46
C ASP A 209 -10.60 13.47 -21.09
N THR A 210 -10.93 12.57 -20.16
CA THR A 210 -12.32 12.38 -19.69
C THR A 210 -12.71 13.32 -18.56
N GLY A 211 -11.76 14.07 -17.99
CA GLY A 211 -11.99 14.96 -16.84
C GLY A 211 -12.13 14.22 -15.51
N ASP A 212 -11.76 12.94 -15.46
CA ASP A 212 -11.91 12.07 -14.28
C ASP A 212 -10.71 12.11 -13.31
N GLU A 213 -9.65 12.84 -13.66
CA GLU A 213 -8.40 12.88 -12.89
C GLU A 213 -8.60 13.26 -11.42
N VAL A 214 -9.52 14.20 -11.15
CA VAL A 214 -9.81 14.72 -9.80
C VAL A 214 -10.74 13.81 -8.99
N ASP A 215 -11.36 12.81 -9.62
CA ASP A 215 -12.29 11.87 -8.97
C ASP A 215 -11.74 10.45 -8.97
N THR A 216 -10.48 10.26 -9.40
CA THR A 216 -9.85 8.95 -9.52
C THR A 216 -8.73 8.76 -8.50
N LEU A 217 -8.84 7.70 -7.70
CA LEU A 217 -7.73 7.13 -6.96
C LEU A 217 -6.93 6.23 -7.89
N THR A 218 -5.69 6.62 -8.18
CA THR A 218 -4.74 5.76 -8.90
C THR A 218 -3.76 5.15 -7.92
N MET A 219 -3.59 3.83 -7.96
CA MET A 219 -2.67 3.09 -7.09
C MET A 219 -1.74 2.21 -7.93
N VAL A 220 -0.43 2.27 -7.65
CA VAL A 220 0.60 1.46 -8.32
C VAL A 220 1.39 0.69 -7.27
N THR A 221 1.53 -0.63 -7.45
CA THR A 221 2.24 -1.49 -6.49
C THR A 221 2.77 -2.78 -7.16
N GLY A 222 3.62 -3.52 -6.45
CA GLY A 222 4.03 -4.88 -6.82
C GLY A 222 3.23 -5.93 -6.05
N LEU A 223 3.08 -7.11 -6.64
CA LEU A 223 2.58 -8.32 -5.96
C LEU A 223 3.74 -9.08 -5.32
N THR A 224 4.92 -9.06 -5.93
CA THR A 224 6.17 -9.54 -5.33
C THR A 224 7.30 -8.55 -5.64
N GLY A 225 8.34 -8.58 -4.81
CA GLY A 225 9.57 -7.81 -4.96
C GLY A 225 10.63 -8.55 -5.77
N SER A 226 11.90 -8.26 -5.49
CA SER A 226 13.01 -8.86 -6.23
C SER A 226 13.05 -10.38 -6.06
N PRO A 227 13.11 -11.18 -7.14
CA PRO A 227 13.23 -12.64 -7.05
C PRO A 227 14.57 -13.06 -6.45
N ARG A 228 15.54 -12.15 -6.42
CA ARG A 228 16.83 -12.34 -5.77
C ARG A 228 16.80 -11.79 -4.35
N GLY A 229 17.34 -12.56 -3.42
CA GLY A 229 17.53 -12.16 -2.04
C GLY A 229 16.67 -12.98 -1.09
N TRP A 230 16.56 -12.48 0.14
CA TRP A 230 15.83 -13.15 1.21
C TRP A 230 14.33 -12.95 1.03
N MET A 231 13.50 -13.76 1.70
CA MET A 231 12.03 -13.67 1.67
C MET A 231 11.52 -12.23 1.79
N GLU A 232 12.09 -11.45 2.71
CA GLU A 232 11.76 -10.03 2.90
C GLU A 232 11.99 -9.19 1.63
N ALA A 233 13.10 -9.39 0.92
CA ALA A 233 13.39 -8.67 -0.33
C ALA A 233 12.46 -9.10 -1.47
N ARG A 234 12.07 -10.38 -1.48
CA ARG A 234 11.07 -10.94 -2.41
C ARG A 234 9.65 -10.47 -2.13
N CYS A 235 9.37 -9.94 -0.94
CA CYS A 235 8.05 -9.46 -0.58
C CYS A 235 7.99 -7.93 -0.46
N ARG A 236 9.13 -7.24 -0.39
CA ARG A 236 9.13 -5.78 -0.33
C ARG A 236 8.67 -5.20 -1.67
N VAL A 237 7.61 -4.41 -1.66
CA VAL A 237 7.00 -3.78 -2.82
C VAL A 237 6.76 -2.29 -2.54
N PRO A 238 6.76 -1.41 -3.56
CA PRO A 238 6.36 -0.03 -3.36
C PRO A 238 4.84 0.09 -3.28
N LEU A 239 4.34 1.15 -2.66
CA LEU A 239 2.96 1.57 -2.77
C LEU A 239 2.91 3.07 -3.08
N MET A 240 2.47 3.38 -4.29
CA MET A 240 2.30 4.74 -4.79
C MET A 240 0.82 5.00 -4.97
N MET A 241 0.33 6.13 -4.48
CA MET A 241 -1.08 6.50 -4.58
C MET A 241 -1.24 7.96 -4.98
N GLU A 242 -2.08 8.22 -5.96
CA GLU A 242 -2.54 9.56 -6.33
C GLU A 242 -4.00 9.69 -5.89
N LEU A 243 -4.28 10.60 -4.96
CA LEU A 243 -5.59 10.79 -4.36
C LEU A 243 -6.39 11.90 -5.12
N PRO A 244 -7.72 11.74 -5.26
CA PRO A 244 -8.64 12.70 -5.91
C PRO A 244 -8.47 14.19 -5.52
N THR A 245 -7.95 14.49 -4.33
CA THR A 245 -7.98 15.85 -3.75
C THR A 245 -6.61 16.47 -3.49
N GLN A 246 -5.54 15.95 -4.12
CA GLN A 246 -4.14 16.30 -3.81
C GLN A 246 -3.80 16.27 -2.31
N LEU A 247 -4.62 15.56 -1.52
CA LEU A 247 -4.37 15.36 -0.11
C LEU A 247 -3.01 14.68 0.01
N SER A 248 -2.09 15.35 0.72
CA SER A 248 -0.74 14.85 0.95
C SER A 248 0.16 14.77 -0.30
N ALA A 249 0.01 15.65 -1.28
CA ALA A 249 0.94 15.73 -2.41
C ALA A 249 2.40 15.76 -1.93
N ARG A 250 3.26 14.93 -2.55
CA ARG A 250 4.68 14.72 -2.21
C ARG A 250 4.93 14.13 -0.82
N SER A 251 3.91 13.59 -0.17
CA SER A 251 4.09 12.94 1.12
C SER A 251 4.83 11.61 0.96
N ARG A 252 5.68 11.33 1.94
CA ARG A 252 6.40 10.07 2.05
C ARG A 252 6.22 9.53 3.45
N SER A 253 5.93 8.25 3.56
CA SER A 253 5.83 7.55 4.82
C SER A 253 6.82 6.39 4.86
N SER A 254 7.58 6.31 5.94
CA SER A 254 8.52 5.22 6.26
C SER A 254 7.84 4.02 6.94
N SER A 255 6.50 4.03 6.98
CA SER A 255 5.70 3.04 7.70
C SER A 255 5.92 1.64 7.14
N HIS A 256 5.94 0.65 8.04
CA HIS A 256 6.06 -0.76 7.70
C HIS A 256 4.68 -1.39 7.74
N LEU A 257 4.10 -1.64 6.56
CA LEU A 257 2.74 -2.14 6.44
C LEU A 257 2.66 -3.31 5.46
N SER A 258 1.51 -3.98 5.46
CA SER A 258 1.22 -5.11 4.57
C SER A 258 0.39 -4.64 3.39
N LEU A 259 0.55 -5.29 2.23
CA LEU A 259 -0.34 -5.09 1.08
C LEU A 259 -1.79 -5.51 1.41
N VAL A 260 -1.98 -6.37 2.42
CA VAL A 260 -3.29 -6.69 3.01
C VAL A 260 -3.99 -5.44 3.55
N ASP A 261 -3.25 -4.44 4.03
CA ASP A 261 -3.81 -3.19 4.57
C ASP A 261 -4.43 -2.30 3.47
N ALA A 262 -4.04 -2.51 2.20
CA ALA A 262 -4.59 -1.77 1.06
C ALA A 262 -6.08 -2.05 0.85
N THR A 263 -6.55 -3.28 1.02
CA THR A 263 -7.96 -3.65 0.82
C THR A 263 -8.89 -2.86 1.74
N GLY A 264 -8.53 -2.72 3.01
CA GLY A 264 -9.29 -2.01 4.03
C GLY A 264 -9.28 -0.51 3.79
N LEU A 265 -8.14 0.07 3.38
CA LEU A 265 -8.08 1.46 2.96
C LEU A 265 -9.01 1.71 1.77
N LEU A 266 -8.91 0.89 0.71
CA LEU A 266 -9.72 1.04 -0.50
C LEU A 266 -11.20 0.87 -0.17
N ARG A 267 -11.58 -0.10 0.68
CA ARG A 267 -12.95 -0.27 1.17
C ARG A 267 -13.47 1.00 1.85
N LEU A 268 -12.67 1.62 2.72
CA LEU A 268 -13.03 2.85 3.41
C LEU A 268 -13.19 4.03 2.43
N LEU A 269 -12.22 4.23 1.53
CA LEU A 269 -12.24 5.32 0.56
C LEU A 269 -13.41 5.20 -0.43
N MET A 270 -13.71 3.97 -0.86
CA MET A 270 -14.82 3.67 -1.77
C MET A 270 -16.17 3.54 -1.05
N ARG A 271 -16.20 3.71 0.28
CA ARG A 271 -17.40 3.56 1.14
C ARG A 271 -18.12 2.24 0.95
N LEU A 272 -17.38 1.16 0.75
CA LEU A 272 -17.95 -0.17 0.58
C LEU A 272 -18.42 -0.72 1.93
N PRO A 273 -19.52 -1.49 1.96
CA PRO A 273 -19.97 -2.14 3.18
C PRO A 273 -18.87 -3.05 3.74
N ASN A 274 -18.88 -3.24 5.06
CA ASN A 274 -18.07 -4.32 5.64
C ASN A 274 -18.53 -5.65 5.02
N PRO A 275 -17.60 -6.57 4.70
CA PRO A 275 -18.01 -7.89 4.30
C PRO A 275 -18.80 -8.51 5.44
N ASP A 276 -19.99 -9.02 5.13
CA ASP A 276 -20.62 -10.01 5.98
C ASP A 276 -19.66 -11.19 6.02
N ALA A 277 -19.13 -11.54 7.19
CA ALA A 277 -18.39 -12.78 7.32
C ALA A 277 -19.38 -13.91 7.01
N GLY A 278 -19.37 -14.38 5.76
CA GLY A 278 -20.13 -15.55 5.36
C GLY A 278 -19.77 -16.69 6.31
N ALA A 279 -20.70 -17.63 6.53
CA ALA A 279 -20.47 -18.74 7.43
C ALA A 279 -19.15 -19.47 7.07
N GLY A 280 -18.12 -19.29 7.90
CA GLY A 280 -16.79 -19.89 7.72
C GLY A 280 -15.71 -19.01 7.10
N GLU A 281 -15.99 -17.76 6.70
CA GLU A 281 -14.93 -16.83 6.29
C GLU A 281 -14.25 -16.19 7.50
N SER A 282 -12.90 -16.14 7.49
CA SER A 282 -12.14 -15.34 8.45
C SER A 282 -12.50 -13.85 8.31
N ALA A 283 -12.43 -13.10 9.41
CA ALA A 283 -12.59 -11.64 9.38
C ALA A 283 -11.53 -10.98 8.47
N LEU A 284 -11.81 -9.77 7.99
CA LEU A 284 -10.78 -8.96 7.33
C LEU A 284 -9.63 -8.71 8.29
N GLN A 285 -8.41 -8.94 7.83
CA GLN A 285 -7.18 -8.68 8.59
C GLN A 285 -6.53 -7.35 8.21
N SER A 286 -7.13 -6.66 7.25
CA SER A 286 -6.70 -5.37 6.75
C SER A 286 -6.87 -4.26 7.79
N ARG A 287 -5.80 -3.49 8.03
CA ARG A 287 -5.80 -2.32 8.92
C ARG A 287 -5.89 -1.02 8.13
N GLY A 288 -7.03 -0.81 7.46
CA GLY A 288 -7.23 0.33 6.57
C GLY A 288 -6.96 1.69 7.21
N GLU A 289 -7.28 1.88 8.49
CA GLU A 289 -7.02 3.12 9.22
C GLU A 289 -5.53 3.37 9.45
N THR A 290 -4.77 2.32 9.72
CA THR A 290 -3.31 2.36 9.88
C THR A 290 -2.64 2.83 8.59
N LEU A 291 -3.04 2.25 7.45
CA LEU A 291 -2.54 2.70 6.15
C LEU A 291 -3.01 4.12 5.82
N TRP A 292 -4.24 4.50 6.19
CA TRP A 292 -4.70 5.88 6.03
C TRP A 292 -3.86 6.88 6.82
N ASN A 293 -3.45 6.53 8.04
CA ASN A 293 -2.55 7.35 8.85
C ASN A 293 -1.18 7.49 8.18
N ALA A 294 -0.63 6.40 7.66
CA ALA A 294 0.60 6.42 6.87
C ALA A 294 0.50 7.34 5.64
N VAL A 295 -0.63 7.31 4.93
CA VAL A 295 -0.90 8.18 3.78
C VAL A 295 -0.92 9.66 4.17
N LYS A 296 -1.37 9.98 5.39
CA LYS A 296 -1.32 11.34 5.96
C LYS A 296 0.06 11.74 6.50
N GLY A 297 1.08 10.88 6.35
CA GLY A 297 2.45 11.12 6.83
C GLY A 297 2.68 10.76 8.29
N VAL A 298 1.75 10.05 8.95
CA VAL A 298 1.99 9.50 10.29
C VAL A 298 2.85 8.25 10.14
N GLU A 299 3.96 8.17 10.87
CA GLU A 299 4.78 6.94 10.88
C GLU A 299 4.08 5.88 11.72
N VAL A 300 3.87 4.71 11.11
CA VAL A 300 3.26 3.55 11.76
C VAL A 300 4.18 2.34 11.63
N PHE A 301 4.45 1.72 12.77
CA PHE A 301 5.39 0.62 12.89
C PHE A 301 4.69 -0.60 13.45
N GLU A 302 4.21 -1.41 12.52
CA GLU A 302 3.43 -2.60 12.83
C GLU A 302 4.23 -3.87 12.56
N TRP A 303 3.79 -4.95 13.17
CA TRP A 303 4.21 -6.27 12.72
C TRP A 303 3.56 -6.58 11.37
N VAL A 304 4.40 -6.93 10.40
CA VAL A 304 3.99 -7.39 9.08
C VAL A 304 4.27 -8.87 8.96
N TRP A 305 3.23 -9.65 8.65
CA TRP A 305 3.31 -11.10 8.44
C TRP A 305 3.50 -11.39 6.96
N ILE A 306 4.45 -12.27 6.65
CA ILE A 306 4.78 -12.68 5.28
C ILE A 306 4.81 -14.21 5.25
N GLU A 307 4.08 -14.81 4.31
CA GLU A 307 4.04 -16.26 4.10
C GLU A 307 4.68 -16.61 2.75
N GLY A 308 5.68 -17.48 2.76
CA GLY A 308 6.23 -17.95 1.50
C GLY A 308 6.84 -19.34 1.61
N GLU A 309 7.48 -19.76 0.53
CA GLU A 309 8.06 -21.10 0.39
C GLU A 309 9.07 -21.44 1.51
N PHE A 310 9.71 -20.41 2.08
CA PHE A 310 10.72 -20.53 3.13
C PHE A 310 10.21 -20.15 4.52
N GLY A 311 8.91 -20.32 4.80
CA GLY A 311 8.32 -20.14 6.12
C GLY A 311 7.70 -18.76 6.33
N HIS A 312 7.76 -18.28 7.58
CA HIS A 312 7.10 -17.05 7.99
C HIS A 312 8.11 -15.98 8.38
N VAL A 313 7.90 -14.76 7.91
CA VAL A 313 8.67 -13.59 8.33
C VAL A 313 7.74 -12.60 9.01
N MET A 314 8.16 -12.15 10.19
CA MET A 314 7.58 -11.04 10.90
C MET A 314 8.56 -9.87 10.93
N ARG A 315 8.07 -8.71 10.52
CA ARG A 315 8.89 -7.50 10.38
C ARG A 315 8.31 -6.32 11.15
N ARG A 316 9.18 -5.61 11.87
CA ARG A 316 8.98 -4.25 12.40
C ARG A 316 10.30 -3.47 12.22
N PRO A 317 10.36 -2.13 12.33
CA PRO A 317 11.64 -1.42 12.24
C PRO A 317 12.68 -1.97 13.21
N GLY A 318 13.91 -2.16 12.72
CA GLY A 318 15.04 -2.68 13.49
C GLY A 318 15.02 -4.18 13.78
N LEU A 319 13.86 -4.83 13.76
CA LEU A 319 13.71 -6.23 14.17
C LEU A 319 13.07 -7.09 13.07
N ARG A 320 13.61 -8.27 12.87
CA ARG A 320 13.05 -9.31 12.01
C ARG A 320 13.00 -10.61 12.78
N VAL A 321 11.86 -11.29 12.73
CA VAL A 321 11.70 -12.65 13.25
C VAL A 321 11.41 -13.54 12.06
N GLN A 322 12.25 -14.54 11.83
CA GLN A 322 12.03 -15.54 10.80
C GLN A 322 11.83 -16.89 11.47
N VAL A 323 10.78 -17.58 11.02
CA VAL A 323 10.50 -18.97 11.37
C VAL A 323 10.65 -19.77 10.10
N ASP A 324 11.68 -20.61 10.08
CA ASP A 324 11.90 -21.56 8.99
C ASP A 324 10.68 -22.51 8.89
N PRO A 325 10.33 -22.97 7.68
CA PRO A 325 9.14 -23.78 7.48
C PRO A 325 9.33 -25.10 8.23
N ALA A 326 8.41 -25.41 9.14
CA ALA A 326 8.36 -26.72 9.77
C ALA A 326 7.58 -27.69 8.86
N PRO A 327 7.94 -28.99 8.85
CA PRO A 327 7.07 -30.02 8.32
C PRO A 327 5.64 -29.89 8.91
N PRO A 328 4.57 -30.22 8.16
CA PRO A 328 3.18 -30.04 8.61
C PRO A 328 2.83 -30.71 9.94
N ASP A 329 3.59 -31.75 10.32
CA ASP A 329 3.45 -32.54 11.54
C ASP A 329 4.30 -32.02 12.72
N GLN A 330 5.11 -30.97 12.52
CA GLN A 330 5.97 -30.41 13.56
C GLN A 330 5.52 -29.00 13.94
N VAL A 331 5.36 -28.76 15.24
CA VAL A 331 5.22 -27.40 15.74
C VAL A 331 6.57 -26.71 15.52
N PRO A 332 6.63 -25.58 14.79
CA PRO A 332 7.87 -24.82 14.61
C PRO A 332 8.34 -24.33 15.99
N THR A 333 9.21 -25.11 16.63
CA THR A 333 9.60 -24.91 18.02
C THR A 333 11.10 -24.73 18.19
N ARG A 334 11.90 -24.86 17.12
CA ARG A 334 13.37 -24.92 17.28
C ARG A 334 14.21 -23.84 16.61
N ASP A 335 13.77 -23.22 15.52
CA ASP A 335 14.64 -22.28 14.79
C ASP A 335 13.97 -20.92 14.56
N LEU A 336 13.59 -20.25 15.66
CA LEU A 336 13.29 -18.82 15.63
C LEU A 336 14.60 -18.06 15.43
N ARG A 337 14.79 -17.52 14.22
CA ARG A 337 15.93 -16.64 13.93
C ARG A 337 15.48 -15.20 14.11
N ILE A 338 15.92 -14.59 15.19
CA ILE A 338 15.69 -13.17 15.41
C ILE A 338 16.91 -12.40 14.89
N LEU A 339 16.66 -11.56 13.90
CA LEU A 339 17.68 -10.86 13.12
C LEU A 339 17.57 -9.37 13.40
N ASN A 340 18.66 -8.79 13.92
CA ASN A 340 18.78 -7.35 14.17
C ASN A 340 19.30 -6.61 12.94
N GLY A 341 18.56 -5.61 12.48
CA GLY A 341 19.00 -4.67 11.44
C GLY A 341 18.85 -5.12 9.98
N THR A 342 19.21 -4.20 9.08
CA THR A 342 19.16 -4.35 7.61
C THR A 342 20.47 -4.92 7.03
N GLN A 343 21.33 -5.52 7.85
CA GLN A 343 22.67 -5.90 7.38
C GLN A 343 22.61 -7.00 6.33
N ALA A 344 23.28 -6.74 5.21
CA ALA A 344 23.47 -7.68 4.12
C ALA A 344 24.16 -8.95 4.63
N SER A 345 23.75 -10.09 4.08
CA SER A 345 24.28 -11.42 4.37
C SER A 345 25.81 -11.44 4.53
N GLY A 346 26.31 -11.81 5.71
CA GLY A 346 27.73 -12.13 5.92
C GLY A 346 28.41 -11.48 7.13
N GLN A 347 27.78 -10.51 7.78
CA GLN A 347 28.29 -9.97 9.04
C GLN A 347 27.73 -10.75 10.23
N SER A 348 28.59 -11.04 11.21
CA SER A 348 28.20 -11.65 12.49
C SER A 348 27.20 -10.73 13.18
N MET A 349 26.00 -11.25 13.39
CA MET A 349 24.89 -10.49 13.98
C MET A 349 25.14 -10.23 15.46
N PRO A 350 24.83 -9.03 15.98
CA PRO A 350 24.81 -8.81 17.41
C PRO A 350 23.71 -9.69 18.03
N HIS A 351 24.07 -10.49 19.04
CA HIS A 351 23.10 -11.25 19.83
C HIS A 351 22.10 -10.28 20.46
N LEU A 352 20.81 -10.60 20.36
CA LEU A 352 19.76 -9.87 21.05
C LEU A 352 19.86 -10.07 22.55
N SER A 353 19.32 -9.12 23.32
CA SER A 353 19.16 -9.36 24.74
C SER A 353 18.09 -10.46 24.93
N PRO A 354 18.18 -11.30 25.98
CA PRO A 354 17.15 -12.29 26.28
C PRO A 354 15.73 -11.70 26.46
N ALA A 355 15.63 -10.42 26.83
CA ALA A 355 14.35 -9.71 26.93
C ALA A 355 13.76 -9.42 25.55
N ASP A 356 14.58 -8.95 24.60
CA ASP A 356 14.14 -8.71 23.22
C ASP A 356 13.73 -10.01 22.53
N GLU A 357 14.45 -11.11 22.79
CA GLU A 357 14.09 -12.42 22.25
C GLU A 357 12.73 -12.91 22.73
N ARG A 358 12.44 -12.73 24.04
CA ARG A 358 11.14 -13.08 24.61
C ARG A 358 10.02 -12.22 24.04
N GLY A 359 10.20 -10.90 23.97
CA GLY A 359 9.20 -9.99 23.41
C GLY A 359 8.91 -10.28 21.93
N ALA A 360 9.93 -10.62 21.15
CA ALA A 360 9.78 -11.03 19.76
C ALA A 360 9.00 -12.35 19.60
N LEU A 361 9.25 -13.33 20.47
CA LEU A 361 8.53 -14.59 20.49
C LEU A 361 7.06 -14.39 20.90
N GLU A 362 6.78 -13.60 21.93
CA GLU A 362 5.42 -13.30 22.38
C GLU A 362 4.63 -12.57 21.29
N ALA A 363 5.25 -11.58 20.63
CA ALA A 363 4.67 -10.93 19.46
C ALA A 363 4.41 -11.92 18.31
N TYR A 364 5.35 -12.83 18.04
CA TYR A 364 5.18 -13.86 17.02
C TYR A 364 3.99 -14.77 17.31
N LEU A 365 3.89 -15.28 18.53
CA LEU A 365 2.78 -16.14 18.94
C LEU A 365 1.44 -15.38 18.87
N SER A 366 1.42 -14.10 19.23
CA SER A 366 0.23 -13.24 19.15
C SER A 366 -0.24 -13.05 17.70
N VAL A 367 0.66 -12.62 16.80
CA VAL A 367 0.32 -12.44 15.38
C VAL A 367 -0.06 -13.75 14.74
N ARG A 368 0.65 -14.85 15.03
CA ARG A 368 0.28 -16.18 14.57
C ARG A 368 -1.11 -16.56 15.05
N LYS A 369 -1.46 -16.30 16.31
CA LYS A 369 -2.80 -16.54 16.84
C LYS A 369 -3.86 -15.74 16.08
N GLN A 370 -3.61 -14.45 15.83
CA GLN A 370 -4.51 -13.60 15.05
C GLN A 370 -4.65 -14.09 13.60
N VAL A 371 -3.56 -14.54 12.99
CA VAL A 371 -3.56 -15.08 11.63
C VAL A 371 -4.29 -16.41 11.58
N TYR A 372 -3.90 -17.41 12.36
CA TYR A 372 -4.42 -18.77 12.18
C TYR A 372 -5.69 -19.08 12.96
N GLU A 373 -5.95 -18.38 14.06
CA GLU A 373 -7.11 -18.66 14.93
C GLU A 373 -8.20 -17.60 14.80
N GLY A 374 -7.99 -16.57 13.95
CA GLY A 374 -8.97 -15.50 13.73
C GLY A 374 -9.27 -14.67 14.98
N ALA A 375 -8.37 -14.65 15.96
CA ALA A 375 -8.54 -13.88 17.19
C ALA A 375 -8.60 -12.37 16.86
N THR A 376 -9.61 -11.68 17.39
CA THR A 376 -9.84 -10.24 17.14
C THR A 376 -9.23 -9.33 18.22
N GLU A 377 -8.49 -9.87 19.18
CA GLU A 377 -7.90 -9.06 20.25
C GLU A 377 -6.77 -8.16 19.69
N PRO A 378 -6.80 -6.83 19.92
CA PRO A 378 -5.77 -5.92 19.44
C PRO A 378 -4.41 -6.16 20.11
N ILE A 379 -3.33 -6.09 19.34
CA ILE A 379 -1.94 -6.34 19.75
C ILE A 379 -1.43 -5.31 20.78
N ASP A 380 -2.10 -4.16 20.91
CA ASP A 380 -1.68 -3.01 21.74
C ASP A 380 -1.48 -3.32 23.24
N ALA A 381 -1.90 -4.49 23.72
CA ALA A 381 -1.68 -4.91 25.12
C ALA A 381 -0.23 -5.35 25.46
N LEU A 382 0.67 -5.45 24.48
CA LEU A 382 2.07 -5.86 24.68
C LEU A 382 3.07 -4.70 24.71
N GLY A 383 2.60 -3.44 24.80
CA GLY A 383 3.46 -2.26 24.87
C GLY A 383 4.02 -1.99 26.27
N GLY A 384 5.24 -2.48 26.53
CA GLY A 384 6.14 -2.05 27.61
C GLY A 384 7.49 -1.64 27.05
#